data_AF-A0A949IEF3-F1
#
_entry.id   AF-A0A949IEF3-F1
#
_cell.length_a   1.000
_cell.length_b   1.000
_cell.length_c   1.000
_cell.angle_alpha   90.00
_cell.angle_beta   90.00
_cell.angle_gamma   90.00
#
_symmetry.space_group_name_H-M   'P 1'
#
loop_
_entity.id
_entity.type
_entity.pdbx_description
1 polymer ?
#
loop_
_entity_poly.entity_id
_entity_poly.type
_entity_poly.pdbx_seq_one_letter_code
_entity_poly.pdbx_strand_id
1 'polypeptide(L)'
;MKLSALAFLAALAPLPGLADTSLASQLTGQHAVYNLALSKLRTHDITGATGQMSFNVVDGCTGWATTQHMTLIVRNVDGSLTKSVSDYVTWESKDGKTLSFSLSESDNGGKVIIDSAGVATHIGPDNSGVIRYTTPADTVLKVPAGTLFPMQHTEALLAAGRAGRMFISPLLFDGTTTDGAQATFVTVLGHHAAQKTKWPSLDDEASTDVDIAFFERKNDDETPDFRTSMQYYENGVATGLVLDFGDFVMTGKLNALSIPPSFCPASKAP
;
A
#
# COMPACT_ATOMS: atom_id res chain seq x y z
N MET A 1 -54.56 38.04 12.23
CA MET A 1 -54.14 39.26 12.96
C MET A 1 -53.32 38.80 14.16
N LYS A 2 -52.03 39.14 14.11
CA LYS A 2 -50.91 39.03 15.08
C LYS A 2 -51.15 38.37 16.45
N LEU A 3 -50.27 37.41 16.79
CA LEU A 3 -49.50 37.49 18.04
C LEU A 3 -48.04 37.14 17.77
N SER A 4 -47.17 38.08 18.13
CA SER A 4 -45.72 37.95 18.16
C SER A 4 -45.24 37.45 19.52
N ALA A 5 -44.00 36.93 19.48
CA ALA A 5 -43.02 36.79 20.56
C ALA A 5 -43.01 35.46 21.33
N LEU A 6 -41.93 34.69 21.18
CA LEU A 6 -40.77 34.79 22.08
C LEU A 6 -39.53 34.17 21.42
N ALA A 7 -38.43 34.92 21.39
CA ALA A 7 -37.12 34.44 20.97
C ALA A 7 -36.53 33.53 22.05
N PHE A 8 -36.17 32.29 21.69
CA PHE A 8 -35.39 31.42 22.54
C PHE A 8 -33.90 31.65 22.26
N LEU A 9 -33.16 32.11 23.28
CA LEU A 9 -31.71 32.02 23.34
C LEU A 9 -31.34 30.52 23.37
N ALA A 10 -30.86 29.98 22.26
CA ALA A 10 -30.17 28.70 22.26
C ALA A 10 -28.74 28.94 22.77
N ALA A 11 -28.45 28.48 23.98
CA ALA A 11 -27.09 28.36 24.47
C ALA A 11 -26.36 27.33 23.60
N LEU A 12 -25.45 27.79 22.75
CA LEU A 12 -24.47 26.94 22.06
C LEU A 12 -23.56 26.34 23.13
N ALA A 13 -23.80 25.08 23.50
CA ALA A 13 -22.78 24.29 24.17
C ALA A 13 -21.66 24.02 23.15
N PRO A 14 -20.38 24.31 23.49
CA PRO A 14 -19.28 23.91 22.63
C PRO A 14 -19.26 22.38 22.56
N LEU A 15 -19.44 21.83 21.36
CA LEU A 15 -19.09 20.45 21.07
C LEU A 15 -17.61 20.25 21.44
N PRO A 16 -17.24 19.23 22.22
CA PRO A 16 -15.84 18.89 22.40
C PRO A 16 -15.28 18.61 21.01
N GLY A 17 -14.33 19.45 20.58
CA GLY A 17 -13.62 19.24 19.34
C GLY A 17 -13.02 17.84 19.36
N LEU A 18 -13.26 17.08 18.30
CA LEU A 18 -12.44 15.92 18.00
C LEU A 18 -11.02 16.48 17.83
N ALA A 19 -10.22 16.35 18.87
CA ALA A 19 -8.79 16.51 18.73
C ALA A 19 -8.36 15.42 17.75
N ASP A 20 -7.94 15.83 16.54
CA ASP A 20 -7.10 14.99 15.70
C ASP A 20 -5.84 14.73 16.52
N THR A 21 -5.84 13.66 17.31
CA THR A 21 -4.60 13.00 17.69
C THR A 21 -4.03 12.45 16.39
N SER A 22 -3.26 13.29 15.70
CA SER A 22 -2.20 12.87 14.80
C SER A 22 -1.29 11.97 15.62
N LEU A 23 -1.65 10.68 15.69
CA LEU A 23 -0.71 9.67 16.13
C LEU A 23 0.38 9.70 15.08
N ALA A 24 1.58 10.06 15.52
CA ALA A 24 2.78 9.89 14.72
C ALA A 24 2.74 8.47 14.12
N SER A 25 3.09 8.37 12.83
CA SER A 25 3.17 7.10 12.12
C SER A 25 3.89 6.06 12.98
N GLN A 26 3.22 4.94 13.24
CA GLN A 26 3.80 3.81 13.98
C GLN A 26 4.63 2.90 13.08
N LEU A 27 4.64 3.17 11.77
CA LEU A 27 5.42 2.40 10.82
C LEU A 27 6.91 2.44 11.21
N THR A 28 7.61 1.36 10.94
CA THR A 28 9.05 1.26 11.20
C THR A 28 9.80 0.89 9.93
N GLY A 29 11.12 1.00 9.99
CA GLY A 29 11.96 0.28 9.03
C GLY A 29 11.74 -1.23 9.17
N GLN A 30 11.95 -1.96 8.07
CA GLN A 30 11.88 -3.42 8.07
C GLN A 30 12.71 -3.98 6.91
N HIS A 31 13.26 -5.18 7.10
CA HIS A 31 13.76 -6.03 6.02
C HIS A 31 13.00 -7.35 6.08
N ALA A 32 12.16 -7.62 5.08
CA ALA A 32 11.32 -8.81 5.00
C ALA A 32 11.64 -9.60 3.73
N VAL A 33 11.66 -10.93 3.84
CA VAL A 33 11.79 -11.84 2.69
C VAL A 33 10.66 -12.84 2.72
N TYR A 34 9.91 -12.95 1.63
CA TYR A 34 8.78 -13.83 1.45
C TYR A 34 9.10 -14.89 0.41
N ASN A 35 8.85 -16.16 0.73
CA ASN A 35 8.84 -17.22 -0.28
C ASN A 35 7.42 -17.33 -0.83
N LEU A 36 7.29 -17.22 -2.15
CA LEU A 36 6.02 -17.24 -2.85
C LEU A 36 5.76 -18.63 -3.42
N ALA A 37 4.57 -19.17 -3.18
CA ALA A 37 4.16 -20.47 -3.69
C ALA A 37 2.74 -20.40 -4.25
N LEU A 38 2.53 -21.10 -5.38
CA LEU A 38 1.20 -21.29 -5.95
C LEU A 38 0.25 -21.91 -4.92
N SER A 39 -0.92 -21.32 -4.77
CA SER A 39 -1.98 -21.78 -3.88
C SER A 39 -3.25 -22.16 -4.62
N LYS A 40 -3.55 -21.50 -5.75
CA LYS A 40 -4.73 -21.77 -6.57
C LYS A 40 -4.47 -21.45 -8.03
N LEU A 41 -5.02 -22.27 -8.92
CA LEU A 41 -5.12 -22.01 -10.36
C LEU A 41 -6.58 -21.76 -10.71
N ARG A 42 -6.83 -20.84 -11.65
CA ARG A 42 -8.16 -20.61 -12.24
C ARG A 42 -8.18 -20.89 -13.74
N THR A 43 -7.02 -20.85 -14.40
CA THR A 43 -6.84 -21.23 -15.80
C THR A 43 -6.10 -22.56 -15.93
N HIS A 44 -6.11 -23.13 -17.14
CA HIS A 44 -5.43 -24.39 -17.47
C HIS A 44 -4.05 -24.19 -18.13
N ASP A 45 -3.68 -22.94 -18.44
CA ASP A 45 -2.45 -22.61 -19.16
C ASP A 45 -1.22 -22.66 -18.24
N ILE A 46 -1.44 -22.58 -16.93
CA ILE A 46 -0.41 -22.60 -15.90
C ILE A 46 -0.51 -23.90 -15.10
N THR A 47 0.64 -24.54 -14.87
CA THR A 47 0.75 -25.79 -14.09
C THR A 47 1.54 -25.63 -12.79
N GLY A 48 2.21 -24.48 -12.60
CA GLY A 48 2.96 -24.19 -11.38
C GLY A 48 3.39 -22.74 -11.31
N ALA A 49 3.59 -22.22 -10.10
CA ALA A 49 4.22 -20.93 -9.87
C ALA A 49 5.02 -20.95 -8.55
N THR A 50 6.19 -20.32 -8.56
CA THR A 50 7.06 -20.16 -7.39
C THR A 50 7.80 -18.83 -7.49
N GLY A 51 8.26 -18.31 -6.36
CA GLY A 51 9.01 -17.07 -6.36
C GLY A 51 9.56 -16.67 -5.01
N GLN A 52 10.15 -15.49 -4.98
CA GLN A 52 10.60 -14.84 -3.76
C GLN A 52 10.44 -13.33 -3.91
N MET A 53 10.08 -12.66 -2.82
CA MET A 53 10.00 -11.21 -2.74
C MET A 53 10.81 -10.75 -1.54
N SER A 54 11.78 -9.85 -1.74
CA SER A 54 12.34 -9.04 -0.66
C SER A 54 11.62 -7.70 -0.64
N PHE A 55 11.36 -7.19 0.57
CA PHE A 55 10.71 -5.91 0.80
C PHE A 55 11.43 -5.22 1.96
N ASN A 56 12.03 -4.08 1.67
CA ASN A 56 12.83 -3.33 2.63
C ASN A 56 12.31 -1.91 2.73
N VAL A 57 12.07 -1.44 3.95
CA VAL A 57 11.73 -0.06 4.27
C VAL A 57 12.83 0.51 5.13
N VAL A 58 13.39 1.63 4.73
CA VAL A 58 14.30 2.44 5.54
C VAL A 58 13.53 3.63 6.08
N ASP A 59 13.48 3.73 7.40
CA ASP A 59 12.94 4.88 8.11
C ASP A 59 13.97 6.01 8.15
N GLY A 60 13.87 6.94 7.20
CA GLY A 60 14.66 8.15 7.14
C GLY A 60 13.92 9.36 7.75
N CYS A 61 14.68 10.37 8.16
CA CYS A 61 14.12 11.44 9.00
C CYS A 61 13.17 12.35 8.25
N THR A 62 13.34 12.45 6.94
CA THR A 62 12.52 13.26 6.04
C THR A 62 11.64 12.41 5.13
N GLY A 63 11.85 11.10 5.07
CA GLY A 63 11.12 10.22 4.17
C GLY A 63 11.43 8.75 4.38
N TRP A 64 10.57 7.91 3.84
CA TRP A 64 10.70 6.48 3.75
C TRP A 64 11.36 6.11 2.44
N ALA A 65 12.37 5.24 2.46
CA ALA A 65 12.86 4.61 1.23
C ALA A 65 12.43 3.16 1.20
N THR A 66 11.67 2.77 0.18
CA THR A 66 11.19 1.39 0.01
C THR A 66 11.89 0.77 -1.19
N THR A 67 12.37 -0.46 -1.02
CA THR A 67 12.87 -1.28 -2.12
C THR A 67 12.20 -2.64 -2.07
N GLN A 68 11.72 -3.09 -3.22
CA GLN A 68 11.13 -4.40 -3.39
C GLN A 68 11.79 -5.06 -4.59
N HIS A 69 12.26 -6.29 -4.40
CA HIS A 69 12.76 -7.15 -5.47
C HIS A 69 11.95 -8.43 -5.47
N MET A 70 11.25 -8.70 -6.57
CA MET A 70 10.42 -9.88 -6.73
C MET A 70 10.86 -10.69 -7.94
N THR A 71 11.08 -11.98 -7.75
CA THR A 71 11.26 -12.94 -8.84
C THR A 71 10.11 -13.95 -8.82
N LEU A 72 9.42 -14.08 -9.94
CA LEU A 72 8.39 -15.08 -10.18
C LEU A 72 8.82 -16.02 -11.30
N ILE A 73 8.54 -17.31 -11.13
CA ILE A 73 8.70 -18.34 -12.16
C ILE A 73 7.38 -19.09 -12.27
N VAL A 74 6.75 -18.94 -13.41
CA VAL A 74 5.51 -19.60 -13.81
C VAL A 74 5.86 -20.73 -14.76
N ARG A 75 5.28 -21.91 -14.53
CA ARG A 75 5.38 -23.06 -15.41
C ARG A 75 4.10 -23.14 -16.25
N ASN A 76 4.26 -23.08 -17.57
CA ASN A 76 3.15 -23.21 -18.51
C ASN A 76 2.84 -24.68 -18.80
N VAL A 77 1.67 -24.94 -19.37
CA VAL A 77 1.19 -26.29 -19.70
C VAL A 77 2.06 -27.01 -20.74
N ASP A 78 2.71 -26.26 -21.63
CA ASP A 78 3.66 -26.78 -22.62
C ASP A 78 5.03 -27.15 -22.02
N GLY A 79 5.21 -26.95 -20.71
CA GLY A 79 6.44 -27.21 -19.97
C GLY A 79 7.44 -26.06 -19.98
N SER A 80 7.19 -25.00 -20.73
CA SER A 80 8.02 -23.79 -20.72
C SER A 80 7.93 -23.06 -19.37
N LEU A 81 8.96 -22.27 -19.07
CA LEU A 81 9.01 -21.43 -17.88
C LEU A 81 8.97 -19.96 -18.29
N THR A 82 8.07 -19.20 -17.69
CA THR A 82 8.04 -17.74 -17.77
C THR A 82 8.55 -17.18 -16.46
N LYS A 83 9.61 -16.40 -16.52
CA LYS A 83 10.24 -15.69 -15.42
C LYS A 83 9.95 -14.21 -15.57
N SER A 84 9.55 -13.61 -14.46
CA SER A 84 9.48 -12.16 -14.29
C SER A 84 10.38 -11.77 -13.12
N VAL A 85 11.15 -10.71 -13.30
CA VAL A 85 11.93 -10.04 -12.25
C VAL A 85 11.50 -8.60 -12.20
N SER A 86 10.96 -8.18 -11.06
CA SER A 86 10.46 -6.83 -10.81
C SER A 86 11.28 -6.16 -9.71
N ASP A 87 11.83 -4.99 -10.03
CA ASP A 87 12.54 -4.10 -9.12
C ASP A 87 11.74 -2.81 -8.95
N TYR A 88 11.24 -2.59 -7.74
CA TYR A 88 10.45 -1.42 -7.37
C TYR A 88 11.13 -0.63 -6.26
N VAL A 89 11.28 0.67 -6.48
CA VAL A 89 11.97 1.58 -5.57
C VAL A 89 11.15 2.84 -5.40
N THR A 90 10.94 3.26 -4.16
CA THR A 90 10.33 4.56 -3.86
C THR A 90 11.08 5.33 -2.79
N TRP A 91 10.90 6.64 -2.84
CA TRP A 91 11.14 7.53 -1.72
C TRP A 91 9.89 8.37 -1.47
N GLU A 92 9.31 8.27 -0.29
CA GLU A 92 8.09 8.98 0.11
C GLU A 92 8.39 9.93 1.27
N SER A 93 8.13 11.22 1.10
CA SER A 93 8.37 12.22 2.14
C SER A 93 7.45 12.03 3.36
N LYS A 94 7.96 12.24 4.57
CA LYS A 94 7.19 12.10 5.84
C LYS A 94 6.01 13.09 5.96
N ASP A 95 6.05 14.21 5.23
CA ASP A 95 4.93 15.15 5.15
C ASP A 95 3.86 14.72 4.15
N GLY A 96 4.05 13.59 3.47
CA GLY A 96 3.10 13.01 2.52
C GLY A 96 2.95 13.79 1.21
N LYS A 97 3.89 14.69 0.88
CA LYS A 97 3.76 15.57 -0.29
C LYS A 97 4.46 15.09 -1.54
N THR A 98 5.49 14.25 -1.43
CA THR A 98 6.33 13.83 -2.55
C THR A 98 6.54 12.33 -2.54
N LEU A 99 6.36 11.71 -3.71
CA LEU A 99 6.74 10.33 -3.99
C LEU A 99 7.64 10.31 -5.23
N SER A 100 8.89 9.91 -5.06
CA SER A 100 9.74 9.48 -6.17
C SER A 100 9.58 7.97 -6.34
N PHE A 101 9.43 7.50 -7.57
CA PHE A 101 9.19 6.09 -7.87
C PHE A 101 9.99 5.62 -9.08
N SER A 102 10.32 4.33 -9.08
CA SER A 102 10.92 3.62 -10.20
C SER A 102 10.46 2.15 -10.14
N LEU A 103 9.98 1.64 -11.27
CA LEU A 103 9.59 0.25 -11.49
C LEU A 103 10.27 -0.24 -12.78
N SER A 104 10.99 -1.34 -12.68
CA SER A 104 11.53 -2.06 -13.84
C SER A 104 11.12 -3.52 -13.73
N GLU A 105 10.54 -4.07 -14.80
CA GLU A 105 10.25 -5.49 -14.92
C GLU A 105 10.97 -6.09 -16.12
N SER A 106 11.59 -7.25 -15.95
CA SER A 106 12.31 -7.97 -16.99
C SER A 106 11.86 -9.42 -17.15
N ASP A 107 11.96 -9.92 -18.39
CA ASP A 107 11.55 -11.26 -18.77
C ASP A 107 12.66 -12.33 -18.58
N ASN A 108 12.42 -13.54 -19.10
CA ASN A 108 13.37 -14.65 -19.14
C ASN A 108 14.79 -14.28 -19.59
N GLY A 109 14.91 -13.40 -20.58
CA GLY A 109 16.18 -13.00 -21.18
C GLY A 109 16.82 -11.80 -20.50
N GLY A 110 16.21 -11.27 -19.43
CA GLY A 110 16.61 -10.00 -18.81
C GLY A 110 16.25 -8.79 -19.67
N LYS A 111 15.39 -8.95 -20.68
CA LYS A 111 14.88 -7.82 -21.45
C LYS A 111 13.85 -7.09 -20.58
N VAL A 112 14.03 -5.79 -20.42
CA VAL A 112 13.07 -4.93 -19.74
C VAL A 112 11.79 -4.84 -20.57
N ILE A 113 10.66 -5.20 -19.95
CA ILE A 113 9.31 -5.21 -20.54
C ILE A 113 8.42 -4.12 -19.95
N ILE A 114 8.69 -3.69 -18.71
CA ILE A 114 8.06 -2.54 -18.07
C ILE A 114 9.17 -1.65 -17.53
N ASP A 115 9.08 -0.36 -17.80
CA ASP A 115 9.96 0.66 -17.24
C ASP A 115 9.12 1.90 -16.96
N SER A 116 9.03 2.28 -15.69
CA SER A 116 8.31 3.47 -15.25
C SER A 116 9.05 4.16 -14.14
N ALA A 117 9.25 5.46 -14.27
CA ALA A 117 9.91 6.25 -13.25
C ALA A 117 9.40 7.68 -13.27
N GLY A 118 9.44 8.35 -12.11
CA GLY A 118 9.01 9.73 -12.01
C GLY A 118 8.91 10.25 -10.59
N VAL A 119 8.27 11.42 -10.48
CA VAL A 119 7.97 12.07 -9.21
C VAL A 119 6.50 12.52 -9.22
N ALA A 120 5.77 12.15 -8.18
CA ALA A 120 4.46 12.68 -7.87
C ALA A 120 4.55 13.69 -6.73
N THR A 121 3.80 14.77 -6.83
CA THR A 121 3.77 15.83 -5.81
C THR A 121 2.34 16.29 -5.56
N HIS A 122 1.90 16.27 -4.30
CA HIS A 122 0.70 16.95 -3.86
C HIS A 122 0.95 18.47 -3.80
N ILE A 123 0.14 19.24 -4.51
CA ILE A 123 0.24 20.71 -4.59
C ILE A 123 -0.99 21.41 -3.99
N GLY A 124 -2.13 20.72 -3.90
CA GLY A 124 -3.36 21.23 -3.33
C GLY A 124 -3.54 20.82 -1.85
N PRO A 125 -4.37 21.56 -1.08
CA PRO A 125 -4.68 21.24 0.31
C PRO A 125 -5.52 19.96 0.46
N ASP A 126 -6.08 19.44 -0.64
CA ASP A 126 -6.90 18.25 -0.73
C ASP A 126 -6.12 17.02 -1.25
N ASN A 127 -4.78 17.05 -1.18
CA ASN A 127 -3.89 16.07 -1.79
C ASN A 127 -4.05 15.92 -3.31
N SER A 128 -4.63 16.92 -4.01
CA SER A 128 -4.50 16.99 -5.47
C SER A 128 -3.08 17.37 -5.86
N GLY A 129 -2.64 16.93 -7.03
CA GLY A 129 -1.22 16.91 -7.37
C GLY A 129 -0.90 16.76 -8.84
N VAL A 130 0.38 16.54 -9.11
CA VAL A 130 0.92 16.27 -10.45
C VAL A 130 1.89 15.11 -10.37
N ILE A 131 1.81 14.19 -11.34
CA ILE A 131 2.81 13.16 -11.60
C ILE A 131 3.61 13.61 -12.81
N ARG A 132 4.94 13.59 -12.70
CA ARG A 132 5.88 13.84 -13.80
C ARG A 132 6.71 12.59 -14.01
N TYR A 133 6.47 11.90 -15.12
CA TYR A 133 7.25 10.72 -15.48
C TYR A 133 8.58 11.15 -16.11
N THR A 134 9.65 10.51 -15.67
CA THR A 134 10.94 10.48 -16.38
C THR A 134 10.98 9.34 -17.39
N THR A 135 10.27 8.24 -17.10
CA THR A 135 10.03 7.14 -18.04
C THR A 135 8.55 6.72 -17.96
N PRO A 136 7.80 6.79 -19.08
CA PRO A 136 8.16 7.45 -20.33
C PRO A 136 8.33 8.97 -20.14
N ALA A 137 9.34 9.55 -20.81
CA ALA A 137 9.62 10.98 -20.70
C ALA A 137 8.44 11.85 -21.20
N ASP A 138 8.43 13.13 -20.81
CA ASP A 138 7.46 14.14 -21.22
C ASP A 138 5.99 13.83 -20.89
N THR A 139 5.74 12.85 -20.01
CA THR A 139 4.40 12.48 -19.57
C THR A 139 4.07 13.14 -18.23
N VAL A 140 2.99 13.91 -18.19
CA VAL A 140 2.51 14.60 -16.99
C VAL A 140 1.04 14.30 -16.78
N LEU A 141 0.71 13.73 -15.62
CA LEU A 141 -0.66 13.41 -15.23
C LEU A 141 -1.07 14.21 -13.99
N LYS A 142 -2.38 14.35 -13.79
CA LYS A 142 -2.93 14.94 -12.56
C LYS A 142 -3.08 13.84 -11.52
N VAL A 143 -2.75 14.17 -10.27
CA VAL A 143 -3.16 13.38 -9.10
C VAL A 143 -4.52 13.88 -8.65
N PRO A 144 -5.59 13.06 -8.67
CA PRO A 144 -6.89 13.43 -8.16
C PRO A 144 -6.84 13.78 -6.66
N ALA A 145 -7.74 14.64 -6.22
CA ALA A 145 -7.90 14.94 -4.79
C ALA A 145 -8.14 13.66 -3.97
N GLY A 146 -7.57 13.60 -2.77
CA GLY A 146 -7.68 12.47 -1.85
C GLY A 146 -6.82 11.26 -2.22
N THR A 147 -5.93 11.37 -3.21
CA THR A 147 -4.95 10.31 -3.49
C THR A 147 -3.93 10.22 -2.37
N LEU A 148 -3.60 8.99 -1.98
CA LEU A 148 -2.57 8.67 -1.01
C LEU A 148 -1.35 8.07 -1.72
N PHE A 149 -0.17 8.28 -1.16
CA PHE A 149 1.04 7.53 -1.50
C PHE A 149 1.15 6.25 -0.65
N PRO A 150 2.01 5.27 -1.01
CA PRO A 150 2.00 3.94 -0.42
C PRO A 150 2.10 3.88 1.12
N MET A 151 2.95 4.70 1.74
CA MET A 151 3.08 4.72 3.20
C MET A 151 1.86 5.36 3.84
N GLN A 152 1.36 6.48 3.30
CA GLN A 152 0.10 7.08 3.74
C GLN A 152 -1.10 6.13 3.59
N HIS A 153 -1.12 5.32 2.53
CA HIS A 153 -2.16 4.31 2.29
C HIS A 153 -2.12 3.21 3.35
N THR A 154 -0.92 2.73 3.70
CA THR A 154 -0.69 1.78 4.79
C THR A 154 -1.09 2.37 6.15
N GLU A 155 -0.80 3.64 6.40
CA GLU A 155 -1.26 4.31 7.62
C GLU A 155 -2.78 4.42 7.68
N ALA A 156 -3.43 4.73 6.55
CA ALA A 156 -4.89 4.86 6.47
C ALA A 156 -5.62 3.53 6.70
N LEU A 157 -5.12 2.41 6.16
CA LEU A 157 -5.72 1.09 6.41
C LEU A 157 -5.52 0.65 7.86
N LEU A 158 -4.36 0.89 8.46
CA LEU A 158 -4.12 0.58 9.88
C LEU A 158 -5.01 1.44 10.79
N ALA A 159 -5.15 2.73 10.46
CA ALA A 159 -6.07 3.62 11.18
C ALA A 159 -7.53 3.16 11.07
N ALA A 160 -7.95 2.65 9.90
CA ALA A 160 -9.27 2.06 9.72
C ALA A 160 -9.47 0.82 10.59
N GLY A 161 -8.45 -0.05 10.68
CA GLY A 161 -8.42 -1.21 11.57
C GLY A 161 -8.61 -0.83 13.04
N ARG A 162 -7.78 0.09 13.55
CA ARG A 162 -7.89 0.62 14.93
C ARG A 162 -9.25 1.24 15.22
N ALA A 163 -9.83 1.93 14.24
CA ALA A 163 -11.13 2.57 14.36
C ALA A 163 -12.32 1.59 14.20
N GLY A 164 -12.07 0.30 13.95
CA GLY A 164 -13.12 -0.71 13.74
C GLY A 164 -13.96 -0.46 12.48
N ARG A 165 -13.42 0.26 11.49
CA ARG A 165 -14.09 0.45 10.20
C ARG A 165 -14.07 -0.87 9.43
N MET A 166 -15.17 -1.17 8.73
CA MET A 166 -15.25 -2.39 7.91
C MET A 166 -14.59 -2.24 6.55
N PHE A 167 -14.57 -1.03 5.99
CA PHE A 167 -13.95 -0.76 4.70
C PHE A 167 -13.53 0.71 4.57
N ILE A 168 -12.57 0.96 3.68
CA ILE A 168 -12.20 2.29 3.15
C ILE A 168 -11.92 2.17 1.66
N SER A 169 -12.02 3.28 0.92
CA SER A 169 -11.78 3.29 -0.53
C SER A 169 -10.92 4.47 -0.97
N PRO A 170 -9.67 4.59 -0.47
CA PRO A 170 -8.79 5.67 -0.88
C PRO A 170 -8.31 5.47 -2.32
N LEU A 171 -8.02 6.57 -3.00
CA LEU A 171 -7.21 6.52 -4.22
C LEU A 171 -5.75 6.30 -3.82
N LEU A 172 -5.02 5.52 -4.62
CA LEU A 172 -3.60 5.23 -4.42
C LEU A 172 -2.83 5.66 -5.66
N PHE A 173 -1.71 6.35 -5.48
CA PHE A 173 -0.67 6.41 -6.50
C PHE A 173 0.62 5.82 -5.95
N ASP A 174 1.05 4.70 -6.52
CA ASP A 174 2.24 3.95 -6.12
C ASP A 174 3.32 3.91 -7.21
N GLY A 175 3.02 4.43 -8.41
CA GLY A 175 3.95 4.42 -9.54
C GLY A 175 4.09 3.07 -10.24
N THR A 176 3.21 2.10 -9.96
CA THR A 176 3.22 0.79 -10.64
C THR A 176 2.51 0.79 -11.98
N THR A 177 1.71 1.82 -12.27
CA THR A 177 1.04 2.02 -13.55
C THR A 177 1.39 3.38 -14.17
N THR A 178 1.25 3.46 -15.49
CA THR A 178 1.42 4.71 -16.26
C THR A 178 0.13 5.51 -16.39
N ASP A 179 -0.94 5.06 -15.75
CA ASP A 179 -2.29 5.61 -15.86
C ASP A 179 -2.67 6.57 -14.73
N GLY A 180 -1.74 6.77 -13.80
CA GLY A 180 -1.92 7.64 -12.64
C GLY A 180 -2.53 6.91 -11.46
N ALA A 181 -3.35 7.62 -10.68
CA ALA A 181 -3.91 7.06 -9.46
C ALA A 181 -4.90 5.90 -9.75
N GLN A 182 -4.77 4.83 -8.98
CA GLN A 182 -5.66 3.67 -8.98
C GLN A 182 -6.73 3.84 -7.91
N ALA A 183 -7.91 3.25 -8.13
CA ALA A 183 -8.88 3.09 -7.07
C ALA A 183 -8.53 1.86 -6.23
N THR A 184 -8.60 1.99 -4.91
CA THR A 184 -8.46 0.82 -4.02
C THR A 184 -9.73 0.63 -3.21
N PHE A 185 -10.09 -0.63 -2.96
CA PHE A 185 -11.13 -1.00 -2.02
C PHE A 185 -10.51 -1.89 -0.95
N VAL A 186 -10.41 -1.38 0.27
CA VAL A 186 -9.83 -2.08 1.42
C VAL A 186 -10.98 -2.57 2.29
N THR A 187 -11.06 -3.88 2.47
CA THR A 187 -11.92 -4.52 3.46
C THR A 187 -11.10 -4.86 4.69
N VAL A 188 -11.57 -4.44 5.86
CA VAL A 188 -11.00 -4.82 7.15
C VAL A 188 -11.75 -6.06 7.64
N LEU A 189 -11.03 -7.18 7.68
CA LEU A 189 -11.57 -8.49 8.04
C LEU A 189 -11.53 -8.72 9.56
N GLY A 190 -10.61 -8.06 10.25
CA GLY A 190 -10.48 -8.12 11.70
C GLY A 190 -9.36 -7.22 12.21
N HIS A 191 -9.47 -6.80 13.47
CA HIS A 191 -8.40 -6.12 14.20
C HIS A 191 -8.12 -6.91 15.48
N HIS A 192 -6.85 -7.20 15.72
CA HIS A 192 -6.39 -8.08 16.77
C HIS A 192 -5.43 -7.33 17.68
N ALA A 193 -5.62 -7.51 18.99
CA ALA A 193 -4.63 -7.06 19.95
C ALA A 193 -3.29 -7.80 19.75
N ALA A 194 -2.22 -7.21 20.31
CA ALA A 194 -0.90 -7.83 20.31
C ALA A 194 -0.95 -9.27 20.87
N GLN A 195 -0.27 -10.18 20.18
CA GLN A 195 -0.24 -11.59 20.50
C GLN A 195 1.13 -12.19 20.20
N LYS A 196 1.47 -13.29 20.88
CA LYS A 196 2.73 -14.00 20.62
C LYS A 196 2.74 -14.61 19.23
N THR A 197 3.82 -14.35 18.49
CA THR A 197 3.97 -14.82 17.12
C THR A 197 5.24 -15.65 16.96
N LYS A 198 5.47 -16.19 15.75
CA LYS A 198 6.75 -16.80 15.38
C LYS A 198 7.90 -15.77 15.30
N TRP A 199 7.56 -14.49 15.19
CA TRP A 199 8.46 -13.36 15.03
C TRP A 199 8.42 -12.50 16.29
N PRO A 200 9.36 -12.67 17.24
CA PRO A 200 9.31 -11.95 18.51
C PRO A 200 9.25 -10.42 18.39
N SER A 201 9.77 -9.86 17.29
CA SER A 201 9.68 -8.43 16.98
C SER A 201 8.26 -7.93 16.69
N LEU A 202 7.27 -8.82 16.58
CA LEU A 202 5.86 -8.51 16.34
C LEU A 202 4.98 -8.82 17.55
N ASP A 203 5.54 -9.34 18.64
CA ASP A 203 4.77 -9.84 19.78
C ASP A 203 3.95 -8.75 20.48
N ASP A 204 4.43 -7.51 20.42
CA ASP A 204 3.83 -6.34 21.09
C ASP A 204 3.05 -5.46 20.10
N GLU A 205 2.91 -5.91 18.85
CA GLU A 205 2.24 -5.19 17.78
C GLU A 205 0.79 -5.69 17.63
N ALA A 206 -0.17 -4.78 17.73
CA ALA A 206 -1.53 -5.08 17.25
C ALA A 206 -1.50 -5.31 15.73
N SER A 207 -2.54 -5.92 15.19
CA SER A 207 -2.60 -6.22 13.76
C SER A 207 -4.00 -6.12 13.19
N THR A 208 -4.09 -5.89 11.89
CA THR A 208 -5.33 -5.79 11.14
C THR A 208 -5.26 -6.73 9.94
N ASP A 209 -6.22 -7.64 9.85
CA ASP A 209 -6.41 -8.46 8.66
C ASP A 209 -7.13 -7.62 7.60
N VAL A 210 -6.51 -7.47 6.45
CA VAL A 210 -7.05 -6.68 5.34
C VAL A 210 -7.07 -7.47 4.05
N ASP A 211 -8.00 -7.08 3.21
CA ASP A 211 -8.10 -7.47 1.82
C ASP A 211 -8.20 -6.20 0.97
N ILE A 212 -7.34 -6.08 -0.03
CA ILE A 212 -7.16 -4.88 -0.83
C ILE A 212 -7.35 -5.28 -2.29
N ALA A 213 -8.33 -4.66 -2.93
CA ALA A 213 -8.59 -4.77 -4.35
C ALA A 213 -8.11 -3.49 -5.05
N PHE A 214 -7.41 -3.62 -6.18
CA PHE A 214 -6.87 -2.54 -6.98
C PHE A 214 -7.61 -2.49 -8.32
N PHE A 215 -7.99 -1.29 -8.73
CA PHE A 215 -8.72 -1.04 -9.97
C PHE A 215 -8.06 0.10 -10.73
N GLU A 216 -7.62 -0.18 -11.95
CA GLU A 216 -7.19 0.84 -12.89
C GLU A 216 -8.40 1.69 -13.29
N ARG A 217 -8.21 3.00 -13.24
CA ARG A 217 -9.30 3.96 -13.47
C ARG A 217 -9.80 4.04 -14.92
N LYS A 218 -9.12 3.40 -15.86
CA LYS A 218 -9.51 3.38 -17.28
C LYS A 218 -10.34 2.15 -17.62
N ASN A 219 -10.38 1.15 -16.74
CA ASN A 219 -11.15 -0.06 -16.94
C ASN A 219 -12.53 0.21 -16.33
N ASP A 220 -13.59 0.12 -17.14
CA ASP A 220 -14.98 0.13 -16.66
C ASP A 220 -15.37 -1.24 -16.06
N ASP A 221 -14.38 -2.05 -15.68
CA ASP A 221 -14.57 -3.41 -15.16
C ASP A 221 -15.00 -3.40 -13.69
N GLU A 222 -15.90 -4.32 -13.36
CA GLU A 222 -16.33 -4.55 -11.98
C GLU A 222 -15.38 -5.49 -11.22
N THR A 223 -14.39 -6.06 -11.91
CA THR A 223 -13.38 -6.96 -11.35
C THR A 223 -12.05 -6.25 -11.12
N PRO A 224 -11.38 -6.47 -9.97
CA PRO A 224 -10.09 -5.86 -9.72
C PRO A 224 -9.00 -6.45 -10.61
N ASP A 225 -8.08 -5.61 -11.07
CA ASP A 225 -6.89 -5.99 -11.84
C ASP A 225 -5.91 -6.80 -10.97
N PHE A 226 -5.86 -6.46 -9.68
CA PHE A 226 -5.04 -7.15 -8.70
C PHE A 226 -5.73 -7.15 -7.34
N ARG A 227 -5.55 -8.23 -6.58
CA ARG A 227 -6.04 -8.31 -5.20
C ARG A 227 -4.98 -8.92 -4.29
N THR A 228 -4.86 -8.37 -3.08
CA THR A 228 -4.00 -8.94 -2.05
C THR A 228 -4.71 -8.97 -0.71
N SER A 229 -4.44 -9.99 0.09
CA SER A 229 -4.85 -10.02 1.49
C SER A 229 -3.65 -10.30 2.38
N MET A 230 -3.63 -9.69 3.56
CA MET A 230 -2.56 -9.89 4.53
C MET A 230 -2.99 -9.45 5.94
N GLN A 231 -2.26 -9.94 6.93
CA GLN A 231 -2.27 -9.41 8.29
C GLN A 231 -1.19 -8.33 8.39
N TYR A 232 -1.59 -7.07 8.52
CA TYR A 232 -0.70 -5.92 8.74
C TYR A 232 -0.54 -5.65 10.22
N TYR A 233 0.69 -5.63 10.71
CA TYR A 233 1.02 -5.17 12.07
C TYR A 233 1.12 -3.65 12.10
N GLU A 234 0.90 -3.03 13.28
CA GLU A 234 0.92 -1.57 13.45
C GLU A 234 2.25 -0.92 13.02
N ASN A 235 3.36 -1.64 13.15
CA ASN A 235 4.67 -1.24 12.63
C ASN A 235 4.85 -1.34 11.11
N GLY A 236 3.82 -1.76 10.36
CA GLY A 236 3.84 -1.85 8.90
C GLY A 236 4.36 -3.18 8.34
N VAL A 237 4.71 -4.15 9.18
CA VAL A 237 5.09 -5.49 8.72
C VAL A 237 3.85 -6.27 8.27
N ALA A 238 3.93 -6.95 7.13
CA ALA A 238 2.87 -7.80 6.63
C ALA A 238 3.19 -9.28 6.82
N THR A 239 2.19 -10.08 7.18
CA THR A 239 2.28 -11.55 7.18
C THR A 239 1.03 -12.17 6.56
N GLY A 240 1.05 -13.48 6.28
CA GLY A 240 -0.10 -14.15 5.68
C GLY A 240 -0.46 -13.64 4.29
N LEU A 241 0.54 -13.21 3.52
CA LEU A 241 0.36 -12.59 2.21
C LEU A 241 -0.32 -13.55 1.24
N VAL A 242 -1.35 -13.06 0.56
CA VAL A 242 -2.00 -13.70 -0.60
C VAL A 242 -1.94 -12.70 -1.74
N LEU A 243 -1.48 -13.14 -2.91
CA LEU A 243 -1.36 -12.36 -4.13
C LEU A 243 -2.23 -13.01 -5.19
N ASP A 244 -3.29 -12.33 -5.61
CA ASP A 244 -4.25 -12.81 -6.59
C ASP A 244 -4.05 -12.04 -7.90
N PHE A 245 -3.49 -12.72 -8.90
CA PHE A 245 -3.18 -12.18 -10.22
C PHE A 245 -4.30 -12.43 -11.24
N GLY A 246 -5.51 -12.75 -10.78
CA GLY A 246 -6.62 -13.10 -11.66
C GLY A 246 -6.57 -14.57 -12.08
N ASP A 247 -5.55 -14.99 -12.84
CA ASP A 247 -5.43 -16.35 -13.39
C ASP A 247 -4.96 -17.39 -12.37
N PHE A 248 -4.18 -16.95 -11.40
CA PHE A 248 -3.65 -17.78 -10.33
C PHE A 248 -3.45 -16.97 -9.05
N VAL A 249 -3.37 -17.68 -7.93
CA VAL A 249 -3.19 -17.09 -6.61
C VAL A 249 -1.94 -17.67 -5.97
N MET A 250 -1.08 -16.83 -5.46
CA MET A 250 0.11 -17.21 -4.70
C MET A 250 -0.04 -16.83 -3.23
N THR A 251 0.59 -17.60 -2.36
CA THR A 251 0.77 -17.26 -0.94
C THR A 251 2.22 -16.90 -0.68
N GLY A 252 2.44 -15.85 0.11
CA GLY A 252 3.75 -15.39 0.54
C GLY A 252 4.01 -15.72 2.00
N LYS A 253 4.90 -16.69 2.23
CA LYS A 253 5.33 -17.04 3.58
C LYS A 253 6.53 -16.17 3.97
N LEU A 254 6.36 -15.33 5.00
CA LEU A 254 7.47 -14.59 5.61
C LEU A 254 8.53 -15.60 6.09
N ASN A 255 9.73 -15.48 5.54
CA ASN A 255 10.86 -16.39 5.71
C ASN A 255 12.00 -15.76 6.51
N ALA A 256 12.19 -14.44 6.39
CA ALA A 256 13.12 -13.67 7.20
C ALA A 256 12.51 -12.30 7.52
N LEU A 257 12.74 -11.82 8.74
CA LEU A 257 12.34 -10.49 9.19
C LEU A 257 13.44 -9.90 10.07
N SER A 258 13.76 -8.63 9.83
CA SER A 258 14.57 -7.81 10.73
C SER A 258 13.96 -6.41 10.82
N ILE A 259 13.91 -5.84 12.01
CA ILE A 259 13.46 -4.47 12.26
C ILE A 259 14.71 -3.64 12.59
N PRO A 260 15.25 -2.86 11.65
CA PRO A 260 16.38 -1.98 11.94
C PRO A 260 15.96 -0.89 12.94
N PRO A 261 16.89 -0.42 13.79
CA PRO A 261 16.61 0.71 14.66
C PRO A 261 16.30 1.96 13.83
N SER A 262 15.32 2.75 14.27
CA SER A 262 15.12 4.09 13.71
C SER A 262 16.26 4.99 14.17
N PHE A 263 16.92 5.64 13.21
CA PHE A 263 17.99 6.61 13.49
C PHE A 263 17.46 8.03 13.63
N CYS A 264 16.14 8.21 13.51
CA CYS A 264 15.51 9.50 13.51
C CYS A 264 14.84 9.74 14.86
N PRO A 265 15.14 10.84 15.56
CA PRO A 265 14.41 11.18 16.77
C PRO A 265 12.93 11.27 16.41
N ALA A 266 12.05 10.63 17.19
CA ALA A 266 10.61 10.67 16.98
C ALA A 266 10.18 12.13 16.76
N SER A 267 9.94 12.49 15.51
CA SER A 267 9.59 13.85 15.14
C SER A 267 8.24 14.14 15.79
N LYS A 268 8.20 15.12 16.69
CA LYS A 268 6.93 15.74 17.12
C LYS A 268 6.15 16.06 15.85
N ALA A 269 4.93 15.54 15.74
CA ALA A 269 4.01 15.95 14.69
C ALA A 269 3.93 17.49 14.67
N PRO A 270 3.93 18.14 13.49
CA PRO A 270 3.69 19.57 13.40
C PRO A 270 2.33 19.97 13.97
#